data_AF-A0AAN9JR19-F1
#
_entry.id   AF-A0AAN9JR19-F1
#
_cell.length_a   1.000
_cell.length_b   1.000
_cell.length_c   1.000
_cell.angle_alpha   90.00
_cell.angle_beta   90.00
_cell.angle_gamma   90.00
#
_symmetry.space_group_name_H-M   'P 1'
#
loop_
_entity.id
_entity.type
_entity.pdbx_description
1 polymer ?
#
loop_
_entity_poly.entity_id
_entity_poly.type
_entity_poly.pdbx_seq_one_letter_code
_entity_poly.pdbx_strand_id
1 'polypeptide(L)'
;MSSHFVTSRSRVIQTPFPKPVAPLFLYKVLFLQHQHKRSRLFLTFLHTERQRESDMEQKGERQDTPVRVYADGIYDLFHFGHARFLEQAKKLFPNTYLLVGCCNDEITHKYKGKTVLNEKERHESLRHCKWVDEVIPDAPWVITQEFLDKHQIDYVAHDALPYADASGSGKDVFEYVKSIGKFKETKRTEGISTSDIIMRIIKDYNQYVLRNLDRGYSRKELGVSYVKEKRLRMNMGLKKLHERVKKQKEKVEEKIQTVGKIAGMHRNELVEIADRLVAGFLEMFEESCHKMGTAIRDRIQERLKAQQLKSLLYDEWDDDGDCDEFYDDKSVEYYSD
;
A
#
# COMPACT_ATOMS: atom_id res chain seq x y z
N MET A 1 -23.43 -78.69 15.39
CA MET A 1 -22.04 -79.01 15.04
C MET A 1 -21.17 -78.01 15.79
N SER A 2 -20.84 -78.23 17.07
CA SER A 2 -19.85 -79.20 17.58
C SER A 2 -18.49 -78.93 16.92
N SER A 3 -17.38 -78.61 17.59
CA SER A 3 -16.96 -78.90 18.97
C SER A 3 -15.75 -78.04 19.37
N HIS A 4 -15.76 -77.63 20.63
CA HIS A 4 -14.64 -77.64 21.58
C HIS A 4 -13.38 -78.43 21.19
N PHE A 5 -12.19 -77.86 21.42
CA PHE A 5 -11.16 -78.57 22.17
C PHE A 5 -10.32 -77.62 23.03
N VAL A 6 -10.17 -78.04 24.28
CA VAL A 6 -9.48 -77.42 25.40
C VAL A 6 -8.11 -78.08 25.50
N THR A 7 -7.05 -77.30 25.74
CA THR A 7 -5.89 -77.79 26.50
C THR A 7 -5.35 -76.67 27.39
N SER A 8 -5.40 -76.92 28.69
CA SER A 8 -4.83 -76.12 29.76
C SER A 8 -3.33 -76.38 29.90
N ARG A 9 -2.55 -75.39 30.36
CA ARG A 9 -1.54 -75.57 31.41
C ARG A 9 -1.04 -74.24 31.98
N SER A 10 -1.21 -74.16 33.30
CA SER A 10 -0.31 -73.60 34.30
C SER A 10 -0.19 -72.08 34.49
N ARG A 11 -0.62 -71.70 35.70
CA ARG A 11 -0.60 -70.38 36.34
C ARG A 11 0.82 -69.84 36.49
N VAL A 12 0.98 -68.55 36.23
CA VAL A 12 1.87 -67.67 37.01
C VAL A 12 1.03 -66.47 37.43
N ILE A 13 0.89 -66.30 38.74
CA ILE A 13 0.21 -65.19 39.39
C ILE A 13 1.16 -63.99 39.35
N GLN A 14 0.78 -62.91 38.68
CA GLN A 14 1.36 -61.58 38.89
C GLN A 14 0.23 -60.56 38.97
N THR A 15 0.02 -60.06 40.18
CA THR A 15 -0.89 -58.98 40.56
C THR A 15 -0.37 -57.61 40.08
N PRO A 16 -1.25 -56.60 39.95
CA PRO A 16 -0.96 -55.40 39.18
C PRO A 16 -0.02 -54.43 39.90
N PHE A 17 0.96 -53.90 39.16
CA PHE A 17 1.81 -52.79 39.60
C PHE A 17 1.07 -51.46 39.46
N PRO A 18 0.85 -50.69 40.55
CA PRO A 18 0.35 -49.32 40.45
C PRO A 18 1.48 -48.36 40.05
N LYS A 19 1.20 -47.47 39.09
CA LYS A 19 2.08 -46.34 38.75
C LYS A 19 2.12 -45.35 39.94
N PRO A 20 3.29 -44.82 40.34
CA PRO A 20 3.38 -43.95 41.49
C PRO A 20 2.83 -42.56 41.16
N VAL A 21 1.73 -42.20 41.80
CA VAL A 21 1.28 -40.81 41.95
C VAL A 21 2.10 -40.24 43.11
N ALA A 22 3.08 -39.39 42.81
CA ALA A 22 3.84 -38.72 43.86
C ALA A 22 2.95 -37.70 44.58
N PRO A 23 2.77 -37.78 45.91
CA PRO A 23 1.96 -36.80 46.62
C PRO A 23 2.80 -35.55 46.91
N LEU A 24 2.46 -34.43 46.28
CA LEU A 24 2.97 -33.08 46.57
C LEU A 24 2.69 -32.59 48.02
N PHE A 25 2.12 -33.44 48.87
CA PHE A 25 1.76 -33.11 50.25
C PHE A 25 2.86 -33.36 51.28
N LEU A 26 3.93 -34.11 50.95
CA LEU A 26 4.97 -34.46 51.93
C LEU A 26 6.06 -33.40 52.14
N TYR A 27 6.20 -32.41 51.25
CA TYR A 27 7.15 -31.31 51.44
C TYR A 27 6.64 -30.20 52.37
N LYS A 28 5.37 -30.25 52.79
CA LYS A 28 4.76 -29.22 53.64
C LYS A 28 4.99 -29.42 55.14
N VAL A 29 5.43 -30.62 55.57
CA VAL A 29 5.62 -30.95 57.00
C VAL A 29 7.07 -30.79 57.46
N LEU A 30 8.07 -30.94 56.57
CA LEU A 30 9.48 -30.67 56.91
C LEU A 30 9.84 -29.18 56.91
N PHE A 31 8.90 -28.30 56.55
CA PHE A 31 9.10 -26.84 56.59
C PHE A 31 8.82 -26.22 57.99
N LEU A 32 8.42 -27.03 58.97
CA LEU A 32 7.95 -26.59 60.29
C LEU A 32 9.01 -26.51 61.40
N GLN A 33 10.32 -26.52 61.07
CA GLN A 33 11.39 -26.35 62.08
C GLN A 33 12.47 -25.30 61.74
N HIS A 34 12.22 -24.39 60.80
CA HIS A 34 13.17 -23.30 60.53
C HIS A 34 12.50 -21.95 60.28
N GLN A 35 11.57 -21.59 61.16
CA GLN A 35 11.07 -20.23 61.27
C GLN A 35 11.96 -19.44 62.24
N HIS A 36 12.77 -18.52 61.72
CA HIS A 36 12.90 -17.18 62.33
C HIS A 36 13.65 -16.10 61.51
N LYS A 37 14.15 -16.36 60.28
CA LYS A 37 14.86 -15.32 59.50
C LYS A 37 14.59 -15.28 57.98
N ARG A 38 13.39 -15.66 57.49
CA ARG A 38 13.10 -15.65 56.03
C ARG A 38 11.73 -15.10 55.64
N SER A 39 11.22 -14.10 56.35
CA SER A 39 9.88 -13.54 56.09
C SER A 39 9.76 -12.76 54.78
N ARG A 40 10.84 -12.13 54.29
CA ARG A 40 10.77 -11.25 53.09
C ARG A 40 11.08 -11.96 51.77
N LEU A 41 12.09 -12.84 51.75
CA LEU A 41 12.44 -13.63 50.55
C LEU A 41 11.39 -14.70 50.21
N PHE A 42 10.76 -15.30 51.22
CA PHE A 42 9.74 -16.31 51.00
C PHE A 42 8.44 -15.69 50.46
N LEU A 43 8.08 -14.49 50.92
CA LEU A 43 6.92 -13.76 50.41
C LEU A 43 7.10 -13.31 48.97
N THR A 44 8.31 -12.85 48.60
CA THR A 44 8.64 -12.50 47.21
C THR A 44 8.64 -13.74 46.31
N PHE A 45 9.21 -14.86 46.77
CA PHE A 45 9.17 -16.13 46.05
C PHE A 45 7.72 -16.61 45.80
N LEU A 46 6.86 -16.59 46.82
CA LEU A 46 5.44 -16.95 46.67
C LEU A 46 4.67 -16.00 45.74
N HIS A 47 5.02 -14.70 45.74
CA HIS A 47 4.42 -13.74 44.82
C HIS A 47 4.87 -14.00 43.36
N THR A 48 6.15 -14.30 43.15
CA THR A 48 6.71 -14.65 41.85
C THR A 48 6.16 -15.98 41.33
N GLU A 49 6.01 -17.00 42.16
CA GLU A 49 5.40 -18.27 41.74
C GLU A 49 3.90 -18.10 41.45
N ARG A 50 3.18 -17.29 42.23
CA ARG A 50 1.78 -16.97 41.93
C ARG A 50 1.62 -16.20 40.62
N GLN A 51 2.55 -15.28 40.32
CA GLN A 51 2.61 -14.60 39.02
C GLN A 51 2.92 -15.59 37.89
N ARG A 52 3.86 -16.53 38.08
CA ARG A 52 4.14 -17.57 37.08
C ARG A 52 2.96 -18.51 36.88
N GLU A 53 2.28 -18.90 37.94
CA GLU A 53 1.07 -19.72 37.87
C GLU A 53 -0.04 -18.98 37.13
N SER A 54 -0.28 -17.69 37.43
CA SER A 54 -1.25 -16.87 36.68
C SER A 54 -0.85 -16.64 35.22
N ASP A 55 0.44 -16.47 34.93
CA ASP A 55 0.96 -16.31 33.57
C ASP A 55 0.88 -17.63 32.77
N MET A 56 1.02 -18.77 33.45
CA MET A 56 0.90 -20.11 32.88
C MET A 56 -0.57 -20.51 32.67
N GLU A 57 -1.47 -20.17 33.58
CA GLU A 57 -2.94 -20.32 33.39
C GLU A 57 -3.44 -19.45 32.25
N GLN A 58 -3.02 -18.17 32.16
CA GLN A 58 -3.34 -17.32 31.02
C GLN A 58 -2.77 -17.83 29.69
N LYS A 59 -1.64 -18.56 29.69
CA LYS A 59 -1.07 -19.18 28.49
C LYS A 59 -1.79 -20.47 28.10
N GLY A 60 -2.33 -21.21 29.07
CA GLY A 60 -3.08 -22.44 28.86
C GLY A 60 -4.48 -22.20 28.28
N GLU A 61 -5.17 -21.14 28.70
CA GLU A 61 -6.49 -20.78 28.18
C GLU A 61 -6.47 -20.17 26.76
N ARG A 62 -5.35 -19.54 26.36
CA ARG A 62 -5.21 -18.91 25.03
C ARG A 62 -5.00 -19.89 23.87
N GLN A 63 -4.87 -21.20 24.10
CA GLN A 63 -4.60 -22.12 22.99
C GLN A 63 -5.78 -22.31 22.03
N ASP A 64 -7.01 -22.04 22.45
CA ASP A 64 -8.22 -22.24 21.63
C ASP A 64 -8.84 -20.93 21.10
N THR A 65 -8.43 -19.78 21.65
CA THR A 65 -8.93 -18.47 21.20
C THR A 65 -8.10 -17.95 20.02
N PRO A 66 -8.73 -17.55 18.90
CA PRO A 66 -8.01 -17.04 17.75
C PRO A 66 -7.38 -15.68 18.06
N VAL A 67 -6.14 -15.47 17.58
CA VAL A 67 -5.46 -14.18 17.68
C VAL A 67 -6.16 -13.18 16.77
N ARG A 68 -6.59 -12.04 17.33
CA ARG A 68 -7.38 -11.03 16.63
C ARG A 68 -6.45 -10.00 15.98
N VAL A 69 -6.35 -10.09 14.66
CA VAL A 69 -5.52 -9.18 13.85
C VAL A 69 -6.42 -8.17 13.16
N TYR A 70 -6.05 -6.90 13.20
CA TYR A 70 -6.72 -5.82 12.51
C TYR A 70 -5.90 -5.33 11.32
N ALA A 71 -6.53 -5.16 10.16
CA ALA A 71 -5.90 -4.59 8.96
C ALA A 71 -6.80 -3.48 8.40
N ASP A 72 -6.33 -2.24 8.39
CA ASP A 72 -7.06 -1.10 7.88
C ASP A 72 -6.66 -0.72 6.45
N GLY A 73 -7.55 0.02 5.80
CA GLY A 73 -7.29 0.54 4.47
C GLY A 73 -8.52 1.19 3.84
N ILE A 74 -8.28 1.76 2.65
CA ILE A 74 -9.36 2.33 1.85
C ILE A 74 -10.02 1.25 0.99
N TYR A 75 -9.22 0.34 0.43
CA TYR A 75 -9.69 -0.77 -0.41
C TYR A 75 -10.47 -0.36 -1.67
N ASP A 76 -10.19 0.84 -2.20
CA ASP A 76 -10.76 1.30 -3.47
C ASP A 76 -10.24 0.50 -4.66
N LEU A 77 -11.13 0.21 -5.63
CA LEU A 77 -10.92 -0.74 -6.72
C LEU A 77 -10.27 -2.05 -6.23
N PHE A 78 -10.96 -2.76 -5.33
CA PHE A 78 -10.40 -3.92 -4.64
C PHE A 78 -9.75 -4.93 -5.61
N HIS A 79 -8.43 -5.11 -5.47
CA HIS A 79 -7.61 -5.88 -6.40
C HIS A 79 -6.72 -6.90 -5.66
N PHE A 80 -6.05 -7.78 -6.41
CA PHE A 80 -5.26 -8.87 -5.83
C PHE A 80 -4.13 -8.41 -4.91
N GLY A 81 -3.61 -7.18 -5.07
CA GLY A 81 -2.68 -6.57 -4.12
C GLY A 81 -3.26 -6.44 -2.70
N HIS A 82 -4.52 -6.01 -2.56
CA HIS A 82 -5.22 -5.97 -1.27
C HIS A 82 -5.46 -7.38 -0.74
N ALA A 83 -5.93 -8.30 -1.60
CA ALA A 83 -6.18 -9.68 -1.18
C ALA A 83 -4.91 -10.39 -0.66
N ARG A 84 -3.75 -10.16 -1.29
CA ARG A 84 -2.45 -10.69 -0.81
C ARG A 84 -1.95 -10.04 0.47
N PHE A 85 -2.26 -8.76 0.67
CA PHE A 85 -2.00 -8.10 1.94
C PHE A 85 -2.83 -8.74 3.07
N LEU A 86 -4.13 -8.92 2.85
CA LEU A 86 -5.04 -9.57 3.79
C LEU A 86 -4.68 -11.05 4.02
N GLU A 87 -4.20 -11.75 2.99
CA GLU A 87 -3.65 -13.10 3.10
C GLU A 87 -2.46 -13.15 4.08
N GLN A 88 -1.53 -12.20 3.97
CA GLN A 88 -0.39 -12.11 4.88
C GLN A 88 -0.87 -11.88 6.31
N ALA A 89 -1.79 -10.94 6.52
CA ALA A 89 -2.36 -10.65 7.84
C ALA A 89 -3.06 -11.88 8.46
N LYS A 90 -3.86 -12.61 7.67
CA LYS A 90 -4.55 -13.84 8.10
C LYS A 90 -3.60 -14.99 8.44
N LYS A 91 -2.39 -15.00 7.85
CA LYS A 91 -1.38 -16.06 8.04
C LYS A 91 -0.31 -15.71 9.06
N LEU A 92 -0.41 -14.57 9.76
CA LEU A 92 0.58 -14.15 10.76
C LEU A 92 0.70 -15.14 11.93
N PHE A 93 -0.41 -15.79 12.31
CA PHE A 93 -0.44 -16.79 13.37
C PHE A 93 -1.17 -18.06 12.90
N PRO A 94 -0.94 -19.22 13.56
CA PRO A 94 -1.62 -20.47 13.19
C PRO A 94 -3.15 -20.41 13.30
N ASN A 95 -3.67 -19.67 14.28
CA ASN A 95 -5.10 -19.45 14.49
C ASN A 95 -5.37 -17.94 14.57
N THR A 96 -5.77 -17.33 13.46
CA THR A 96 -6.00 -15.87 13.34
C THR A 96 -7.45 -15.58 12.97
N TYR A 97 -8.04 -14.59 13.64
CA TYR A 97 -9.29 -13.95 13.25
C TYR A 97 -8.95 -12.55 12.73
N LEU A 98 -9.21 -12.29 11.46
CA LEU A 98 -8.85 -11.06 10.74
C LEU A 98 -10.07 -10.13 10.65
N LEU A 99 -9.96 -9.02 11.39
CA LEU A 99 -10.83 -7.87 11.29
C LEU A 99 -10.25 -6.91 10.25
N VAL A 100 -11.08 -6.45 9.31
CA VAL A 100 -10.66 -5.50 8.29
C VAL A 100 -11.44 -4.21 8.41
N GLY A 101 -10.73 -3.13 8.75
CA GLY A 101 -11.30 -1.79 8.88
C GLY A 101 -11.29 -1.05 7.55
N CYS A 102 -12.45 -0.53 7.15
CA CYS A 102 -12.60 0.24 5.92
C CYS A 102 -12.96 1.69 6.27
N CYS A 103 -12.11 2.65 5.89
CA CYS A 103 -12.40 4.06 6.14
C CYS A 103 -13.58 4.52 5.29
N ASN A 104 -14.42 5.40 5.83
CA ASN A 104 -15.56 5.97 5.11
C ASN A 104 -15.12 7.01 4.07
N ASP A 105 -16.04 7.38 3.17
CA ASP A 105 -15.71 8.29 2.07
C ASP A 105 -15.33 9.69 2.58
N GLU A 106 -16.00 10.20 3.62
CA GLU A 106 -15.74 11.53 4.20
C GLU A 106 -14.29 11.66 4.71
N ILE A 107 -13.84 10.73 5.55
CA ILE A 107 -12.49 10.70 6.11
C ILE A 107 -11.47 10.48 4.98
N THR A 108 -11.77 9.59 4.04
CA THR A 108 -10.87 9.29 2.93
C THR A 108 -10.64 10.50 2.03
N HIS A 109 -11.71 11.22 1.67
CA HIS A 109 -11.63 12.41 0.83
C HIS A 109 -10.90 13.55 1.53
N LYS A 110 -11.08 13.67 2.85
CA LYS A 110 -10.40 14.68 3.67
C LYS A 110 -8.89 14.47 3.79
N TYR A 111 -8.44 13.23 3.99
CA TYR A 111 -7.04 12.96 4.36
C TYR A 111 -6.21 12.26 3.27
N LYS A 112 -6.85 11.74 2.21
CA LYS A 112 -6.16 11.02 1.13
C LYS A 112 -6.48 11.56 -0.26
N GLY A 113 -7.76 11.72 -0.56
CA GLY A 113 -8.27 12.05 -1.89
C GLY A 113 -9.48 11.21 -2.27
N LYS A 114 -9.90 11.36 -3.53
CA LYS A 114 -11.14 10.76 -4.05
C LYS A 114 -11.06 9.25 -4.19
N THR A 115 -12.22 8.61 -4.07
CA THR A 115 -12.45 7.18 -4.31
C THR A 115 -13.29 6.98 -5.57
N VAL A 116 -13.02 5.91 -6.32
CA VAL A 116 -13.84 5.51 -7.47
C VAL A 116 -15.07 4.74 -6.99
N LEU A 117 -14.87 3.79 -6.08
CA LEU A 117 -15.95 3.06 -5.42
C LEU A 117 -16.38 3.80 -4.14
N ASN A 118 -17.69 3.87 -3.92
CA ASN A 118 -18.21 4.39 -2.66
C ASN A 118 -17.94 3.42 -1.50
N GLU A 119 -18.04 3.89 -0.27
CA GLU A 119 -17.75 3.10 0.94
C GLU A 119 -18.53 1.80 1.02
N LYS A 120 -19.80 1.76 0.59
CA LYS A 120 -20.63 0.55 0.63
C LYS A 120 -20.13 -0.50 -0.34
N GLU A 121 -19.73 -0.09 -1.54
CA GLU A 121 -19.12 -0.98 -2.55
C GLU A 121 -17.78 -1.53 -2.06
N ARG A 122 -16.98 -0.71 -1.36
CA ARG A 122 -15.70 -1.13 -0.76
C ARG A 122 -15.94 -2.13 0.38
N HIS A 123 -16.92 -1.88 1.25
CA HIS A 123 -17.34 -2.83 2.28
C HIS A 123 -17.73 -4.18 1.69
N GLU A 124 -18.57 -4.18 0.64
CA GLU A 124 -19.03 -5.43 0.02
C GLU A 124 -17.89 -6.18 -0.67
N SER A 125 -16.98 -5.46 -1.32
CA SER A 125 -15.77 -6.04 -1.91
C SER A 125 -14.93 -6.80 -0.88
N LEU A 126 -14.81 -6.25 0.33
CA LEU A 126 -14.10 -6.89 1.45
C LEU A 126 -14.81 -8.13 1.98
N ARG A 127 -16.16 -8.11 2.07
CA ARG A 127 -16.95 -9.25 2.54
C ARG A 127 -16.79 -10.49 1.67
N HIS A 128 -16.44 -10.30 0.39
CA HIS A 128 -16.17 -11.40 -0.54
C HIS A 128 -14.69 -11.83 -0.60
N CYS A 129 -13.81 -11.19 0.18
CA CYS A 129 -12.42 -11.60 0.25
C CYS A 129 -12.28 -12.84 1.13
N LYS A 130 -11.73 -13.92 0.56
CA LYS A 130 -11.50 -15.23 1.23
C LYS A 130 -10.85 -15.13 2.62
N TRP A 131 -9.98 -14.16 2.82
CA TRP A 131 -9.14 -14.07 4.01
C TRP A 131 -9.79 -13.32 5.17
N VAL A 132 -10.88 -12.60 4.92
CA VAL A 132 -11.53 -11.68 5.87
C VAL A 132 -12.58 -12.44 6.66
N ASP A 133 -12.55 -12.33 7.99
CA ASP A 133 -13.59 -12.88 8.85
C ASP A 133 -14.63 -11.82 9.21
N GLU A 134 -14.20 -10.57 9.43
CA GLU A 134 -15.06 -9.48 9.85
C GLU A 134 -14.68 -8.17 9.16
N VAL A 135 -15.68 -7.42 8.69
CA VAL A 135 -15.50 -6.07 8.12
C VAL A 135 -16.02 -5.05 9.12
N ILE A 136 -15.15 -4.11 9.52
CA ILE A 136 -15.50 -2.97 10.37
C ILE A 136 -15.69 -1.74 9.46
N PRO A 137 -16.93 -1.28 9.25
CA PRO A 137 -17.18 -0.01 8.55
C PRO A 137 -16.76 1.18 9.43
N ASP A 138 -16.62 2.35 8.80
CA ASP A 138 -16.28 3.60 9.48
C ASP A 138 -15.01 3.51 10.34
N ALA A 139 -13.99 2.82 9.80
CA ALA A 139 -12.71 2.69 10.49
C ALA A 139 -12.06 4.06 10.75
N PRO A 140 -11.47 4.26 11.93
CA PRO A 140 -10.81 5.52 12.26
C PRO A 140 -9.54 5.71 11.42
N TRP A 141 -9.20 6.97 11.12
CA TRP A 141 -7.94 7.30 10.44
C TRP A 141 -6.70 7.04 11.29
N VAL A 142 -6.83 7.24 12.61
CA VAL A 142 -5.78 6.99 13.60
C VAL A 142 -6.33 6.02 14.63
N ILE A 143 -5.61 4.91 14.86
CA ILE A 143 -6.03 3.86 15.78
C ILE A 143 -5.80 4.33 17.22
N THR A 144 -6.86 4.31 18.04
CA THR A 144 -6.78 4.68 19.46
C THR A 144 -6.83 3.46 20.37
N GLN A 145 -6.45 3.61 21.64
CA GLN A 145 -6.54 2.54 22.65
C GLN A 145 -7.99 2.07 22.80
N GLU A 146 -8.95 3.00 22.81
CA GLU A 146 -10.38 2.68 22.94
C GLU A 146 -10.87 1.82 21.77
N PHE A 147 -10.38 2.07 20.55
CA PHE A 147 -10.70 1.25 19.39
C PHE A 147 -10.10 -0.16 19.50
N LEU A 148 -8.84 -0.26 19.93
CA LEU A 148 -8.19 -1.55 20.17
C LEU A 148 -8.94 -2.38 21.21
N ASP A 149 -9.36 -1.77 22.31
CA ASP A 149 -10.05 -2.44 23.40
C ASP A 149 -11.48 -2.86 23.00
N LYS A 150 -12.21 -1.97 22.32
CA LYS A 150 -13.57 -2.22 21.83
C LYS A 150 -13.64 -3.46 20.93
N HIS A 151 -12.68 -3.62 20.04
CA HIS A 151 -12.64 -4.73 19.07
C HIS A 151 -11.76 -5.91 19.54
N GLN A 152 -11.17 -5.81 20.72
CA GLN A 152 -10.25 -6.79 21.31
C GLN A 152 -9.09 -7.12 20.36
N ILE A 153 -8.44 -6.09 19.82
CA ILE A 153 -7.37 -6.24 18.82
C ILE A 153 -6.04 -6.57 19.51
N ASP A 154 -5.46 -7.72 19.15
CA ASP A 154 -4.15 -8.16 19.62
C ASP A 154 -3.02 -7.49 18.84
N TYR A 155 -3.15 -7.48 17.51
CA TYR A 155 -2.14 -6.95 16.59
C TYR A 155 -2.77 -6.17 15.43
N VAL A 156 -2.04 -5.19 14.91
CA VAL A 156 -2.40 -4.44 13.70
C VAL A 156 -1.42 -4.78 12.60
N ALA A 157 -1.92 -5.12 11.42
CA ALA A 157 -1.13 -5.47 10.25
C ALA A 157 -1.25 -4.40 9.15
N HIS A 158 -0.13 -3.82 8.73
CA HIS A 158 -0.06 -2.90 7.59
C HIS A 158 1.35 -2.98 6.95
N ASP A 159 1.56 -2.35 5.81
CA ASP A 159 2.92 -2.23 5.24
C ASP A 159 3.83 -1.37 6.11
N ALA A 160 5.15 -1.58 5.98
CA ALA A 160 6.16 -0.98 6.86
C ALA A 160 6.41 0.52 6.61
N LEU A 161 5.89 1.08 5.52
CA LEU A 161 6.16 2.47 5.17
C LEU A 161 5.45 3.41 6.18
N PRO A 162 6.13 4.46 6.66
CA PRO A 162 5.47 5.47 7.48
C PRO A 162 4.31 6.09 6.70
N TYR A 163 3.12 6.07 7.27
CA TYR A 163 1.96 6.66 6.63
C TYR A 163 1.81 8.08 7.15
N ALA A 164 2.25 9.05 6.34
CA ALA A 164 2.26 10.46 6.71
C ALA A 164 0.87 10.89 7.18
N ASP A 165 0.80 11.36 8.41
CA ASP A 165 -0.48 11.69 9.01
C ASP A 165 -0.97 13.07 8.55
N ALA A 166 -1.91 13.06 7.61
CA ALA A 166 -2.58 14.26 7.14
C ALA A 166 -3.55 14.87 8.19
N SER A 167 -3.81 14.19 9.31
CA SER A 167 -4.67 14.72 10.39
C SER A 167 -3.93 15.62 11.38
N GLY A 168 -2.59 15.63 11.34
CA GLY A 168 -1.75 16.47 12.20
C GLY A 168 -1.53 15.93 13.61
N SER A 169 -1.86 14.68 13.88
CA SER A 169 -1.66 14.01 15.17
C SER A 169 -0.26 13.42 15.36
N GLY A 170 0.50 13.21 14.28
CA GLY A 170 1.86 12.68 14.35
C GLY A 170 2.60 12.70 13.02
N LYS A 171 3.74 11.98 12.96
CA LYS A 171 4.47 11.76 11.69
C LYS A 171 3.99 10.51 10.96
N ASP A 172 3.47 9.54 11.71
CA ASP A 172 2.99 8.26 11.23
C ASP A 172 1.73 7.87 11.99
N VAL A 173 0.63 7.57 11.29
CA VAL A 173 -0.65 7.19 11.92
C VAL A 173 -0.56 5.91 12.75
N PHE A 174 0.46 5.09 12.49
CA PHE A 174 0.73 3.84 13.23
C PHE A 174 1.74 4.01 14.38
N GLU A 175 2.23 5.22 14.65
CA GLU A 175 3.27 5.49 15.65
C GLU A 175 2.90 4.94 17.04
N TYR A 176 1.66 5.20 17.47
CA TYR A 176 1.14 4.70 18.74
C TYR A 176 1.14 3.16 18.79
N VAL A 177 0.62 2.50 17.76
CA VAL A 177 0.55 1.03 17.68
C VAL A 177 1.93 0.38 17.63
N LYS A 178 2.89 1.02 16.96
CA LYS A 178 4.30 0.63 16.95
C LYS A 178 4.92 0.77 18.34
N SER A 179 4.63 1.86 19.06
CA SER A 179 5.18 2.11 20.41
C SER A 179 4.78 1.05 21.45
N ILE A 180 3.58 0.49 21.32
CA ILE A 180 3.07 -0.57 22.20
C ILE A 180 3.40 -2.00 21.70
N GLY A 181 4.20 -2.13 20.63
CA GLY A 181 4.66 -3.42 20.12
C GLY A 181 3.57 -4.29 19.46
N LYS A 182 2.43 -3.70 19.08
CA LYS A 182 1.30 -4.42 18.45
C LYS A 182 1.32 -4.38 16.92
N PHE A 183 2.27 -3.67 16.30
CA PHE A 183 2.37 -3.56 14.85
C PHE A 183 3.03 -4.80 14.21
N LYS A 184 2.48 -5.29 13.10
CA LYS A 184 2.98 -6.40 12.30
C LYS A 184 3.11 -5.97 10.84
N GLU A 185 4.34 -6.00 10.34
CA GLU A 185 4.64 -5.56 8.99
C GLU A 185 4.19 -6.59 7.94
N THR A 186 3.66 -6.08 6.83
CA THR A 186 3.33 -6.84 5.63
C THR A 186 4.05 -6.25 4.42
N LYS A 187 4.08 -7.01 3.31
CA LYS A 187 4.71 -6.58 2.07
C LYS A 187 3.66 -6.22 1.03
N ARG A 188 3.86 -5.07 0.37
CA ARG A 188 3.08 -4.67 -0.79
C ARG A 188 3.33 -5.62 -1.96
N THR A 189 2.33 -5.79 -2.81
CA THR A 189 2.48 -6.54 -4.06
C THR A 189 2.90 -5.59 -5.17
N GLU A 190 4.04 -5.85 -5.80
CA GLU A 190 4.55 -5.05 -6.91
C GLU A 190 3.69 -5.21 -8.18
N GLY A 191 3.65 -4.17 -9.01
CA GLY A 191 2.95 -4.20 -10.30
C GLY A 191 1.42 -4.08 -10.23
N ILE A 192 0.85 -3.79 -9.06
CA ILE A 192 -0.59 -3.52 -8.90
C ILE A 192 -0.86 -2.45 -7.83
N SER A 193 -1.74 -1.51 -8.15
CA SER A 193 -2.32 -0.56 -7.20
C SER A 193 -3.59 0.06 -7.79
N THR A 194 -4.43 0.67 -6.96
CA THR A 194 -5.59 1.46 -7.41
C THR A 194 -5.17 2.51 -8.44
N SER A 195 -4.09 3.27 -8.16
CA SER A 195 -3.57 4.29 -9.07
C SER A 195 -3.12 3.70 -10.41
N ASP A 196 -2.46 2.54 -10.40
CA ASP A 196 -2.03 1.86 -11.63
C ASP A 196 -3.22 1.39 -12.47
N ILE A 197 -4.26 0.82 -11.86
CA ILE A 197 -5.50 0.47 -12.57
C ILE A 197 -6.14 1.72 -13.21
N ILE A 198 -6.24 2.81 -12.45
CA ILE A 198 -6.78 4.09 -12.93
C ILE A 198 -5.94 4.63 -14.11
N MET A 199 -4.62 4.62 -13.98
CA MET A 199 -3.70 5.09 -15.02
C MET A 199 -3.82 4.28 -16.32
N ARG A 200 -4.00 2.95 -16.23
CA ARG A 200 -4.24 2.09 -17.40
C ARG A 200 -5.54 2.50 -18.13
N ILE A 201 -6.63 2.65 -17.38
CA ILE A 201 -7.93 3.08 -17.94
C ILE A 201 -7.83 4.46 -18.59
N ILE A 202 -7.22 5.42 -17.91
CA ILE A 202 -7.05 6.80 -18.42
C ILE A 202 -6.18 6.81 -19.68
N LYS A 203 -5.10 6.03 -19.71
CA LYS A 203 -4.22 5.92 -20.87
C LYS A 203 -4.98 5.40 -22.09
N ASP A 204 -5.76 4.33 -21.91
CA ASP A 204 -6.55 3.74 -22.99
C ASP A 204 -7.68 4.65 -23.45
N TYR A 205 -8.33 5.35 -22.52
CA TYR A 205 -9.34 6.36 -22.83
C TYR A 205 -8.76 7.54 -23.62
N ASN A 206 -7.60 8.07 -23.22
CA ASN A 206 -6.94 9.15 -23.94
C ASN A 206 -6.57 8.71 -25.37
N GLN A 207 -6.11 7.47 -25.56
CA GLN A 207 -5.83 6.92 -26.89
C GLN A 207 -7.12 6.72 -27.71
N TYR A 208 -8.20 6.28 -27.08
CA TYR A 208 -9.52 6.18 -27.71
C TYR A 208 -9.99 7.55 -28.21
N VAL A 209 -9.92 8.59 -27.37
CA VAL A 209 -10.30 9.95 -27.72
C VAL A 209 -9.49 10.45 -28.93
N LEU A 210 -8.17 10.31 -28.88
CA LEU A 210 -7.29 10.75 -29.95
C LEU A 210 -7.59 10.08 -31.30
N ARG A 211 -7.79 8.76 -31.30
CA ARG A 211 -8.12 8.02 -32.52
C ARG A 211 -9.44 8.46 -33.13
N ASN A 212 -10.45 8.77 -32.31
CA ASN A 212 -11.74 9.21 -32.82
C ASN A 212 -11.71 10.66 -33.29
N LEU A 213 -10.94 11.54 -32.63
CA LEU A 213 -10.71 12.90 -33.13
C LEU A 213 -10.02 12.90 -34.51
N ASP A 214 -9.06 12.00 -34.72
CA ASP A 214 -8.38 11.84 -36.02
C ASP A 214 -9.31 11.26 -37.10
N ARG A 215 -10.33 10.48 -36.72
CA ARG A 215 -11.38 9.96 -37.61
C ARG A 215 -12.46 11.00 -37.97
N GLY A 216 -12.42 12.18 -37.35
CA GLY A 216 -13.35 13.28 -37.62
C GLY A 216 -14.54 13.37 -36.66
N TYR A 217 -14.59 12.56 -35.60
CA TYR A 217 -15.59 12.75 -34.54
C TYR A 217 -15.35 14.08 -33.82
N SER A 218 -16.44 14.77 -33.47
CA SER A 218 -16.38 16.02 -32.72
C SER A 218 -16.12 15.76 -31.23
N ARG A 219 -15.48 16.71 -30.55
CA ARG A 219 -15.27 16.65 -29.09
C ARG A 219 -16.57 16.49 -28.29
N LYS A 220 -17.68 17.07 -28.79
CA LYS A 220 -18.99 17.05 -28.13
C LYS A 220 -19.58 15.65 -28.12
N GLU A 221 -19.45 14.93 -29.23
CA GLU A 221 -19.90 13.52 -29.34
C GLU A 221 -19.09 12.59 -28.44
N LEU A 222 -17.81 12.91 -28.20
CA LEU A 222 -16.94 12.14 -27.31
C LEU A 222 -17.06 12.53 -25.83
N GLY A 223 -17.87 13.54 -25.48
CA GLY A 223 -17.96 14.05 -24.11
C GLY A 223 -16.64 14.67 -23.59
N VAL A 224 -15.79 15.18 -24.48
CA VAL A 224 -14.46 15.68 -24.13
C VAL A 224 -14.45 17.20 -24.05
N SER A 225 -13.91 17.73 -22.95
CA SER A 225 -13.75 19.18 -22.76
C SER A 225 -12.75 19.77 -23.76
N TYR A 226 -12.95 21.05 -24.12
CA TYR A 226 -12.08 21.73 -25.09
C TYR A 226 -10.61 21.77 -24.65
N VAL A 227 -10.37 22.04 -23.36
CA VAL A 227 -9.01 22.07 -22.79
C VAL A 227 -8.35 20.69 -22.88
N LYS A 228 -9.09 19.63 -22.53
CA LYS A 228 -8.59 18.25 -22.64
C LYS A 228 -8.27 17.88 -24.09
N GLU A 229 -9.12 18.25 -25.05
CA GLU A 229 -8.86 18.03 -26.48
C GLU A 229 -7.54 18.70 -26.92
N LYS A 230 -7.36 19.99 -26.60
CA LYS A 230 -6.14 20.72 -26.97
C LYS A 230 -4.89 20.14 -26.34
N ARG A 231 -4.95 19.76 -25.05
CA ARG A 231 -3.85 19.09 -24.35
C ARG A 231 -3.48 17.76 -25.01
N LEU A 232 -4.48 16.94 -25.36
CA LEU A 232 -4.26 15.66 -26.05
C LEU A 232 -3.62 15.86 -27.44
N ARG A 233 -4.09 16.83 -28.22
CA ARG A 233 -3.50 17.16 -29.53
C ARG A 233 -2.05 17.65 -29.42
N MET A 234 -1.75 18.48 -28.41
CA MET A 234 -0.39 18.95 -28.14
C MET A 234 0.54 17.78 -27.77
N ASN A 235 0.12 16.91 -26.86
CA ASN A 235 0.89 15.73 -26.45
C ASN A 235 1.16 14.79 -27.65
N MET A 236 0.19 14.59 -28.53
CA MET A 236 0.37 13.86 -29.79
C MET A 236 1.38 14.54 -30.73
N GLY A 237 1.30 15.87 -30.85
CA GLY A 237 2.27 16.65 -31.63
C GLY A 237 3.70 16.47 -31.12
N LEU A 238 3.89 16.56 -29.80
CA LEU A 238 5.18 16.33 -29.14
C LEU A 238 5.68 14.89 -29.35
N LYS A 239 4.79 13.89 -29.24
CA LYS A 239 5.16 12.49 -29.49
C LYS A 239 5.60 12.25 -30.93
N LYS A 240 4.88 12.81 -31.91
CA LYS A 240 5.27 12.74 -33.34
C LYS A 240 6.61 13.44 -33.60
N LEU A 241 6.87 14.56 -32.93
CA LEU A 241 8.16 15.25 -33.01
C LEU A 241 9.28 14.39 -32.42
N HIS A 242 9.09 13.82 -31.22
CA HIS A 242 10.04 12.93 -30.57
C HIS A 242 10.39 11.72 -31.44
N GLU A 243 9.40 11.08 -32.08
CA GLU A 243 9.65 9.98 -33.01
C GLU A 243 10.44 10.41 -34.26
N ARG A 244 10.22 11.63 -34.78
CA ARG A 244 11.01 12.17 -35.89
C ARG A 244 12.46 12.41 -35.48
N VAL A 245 12.68 12.97 -34.30
CA VAL A 245 14.02 13.19 -33.73
C VAL A 245 14.74 11.85 -33.53
N LYS A 246 14.06 10.86 -32.96
CA LYS A 246 14.62 9.50 -32.79
C LYS A 246 15.05 8.88 -34.13
N LYS A 247 14.18 8.93 -35.15
CA LYS A 247 14.51 8.45 -36.51
C LYS A 247 15.67 9.20 -37.14
N GLN A 248 15.82 10.50 -36.88
CA GLN A 248 16.97 11.27 -37.35
C GLN A 248 18.26 10.86 -36.64
N LYS A 249 18.21 10.63 -35.33
CA LYS A 249 19.35 10.11 -34.56
C LYS A 249 19.83 8.76 -35.12
N GLU A 250 18.91 7.81 -35.33
CA GLU A 250 19.22 6.50 -35.91
C GLU A 250 19.86 6.62 -37.31
N LYS A 251 19.35 7.50 -38.17
CA LYS A 251 19.93 7.76 -39.51
C LYS A 251 21.32 8.40 -39.45
N VAL A 252 21.56 9.27 -38.48
CA VAL A 252 22.87 9.92 -38.27
C VAL A 252 23.88 8.89 -37.80
N GLU A 253 23.52 8.03 -36.85
CA GLU A 253 24.35 6.91 -36.37
C GLU A 253 24.72 5.95 -37.51
N GLU A 254 23.76 5.55 -38.35
CA GLU A 254 24.01 4.68 -39.51
C GLU A 254 25.00 5.31 -40.52
N LYS A 255 24.85 6.62 -40.77
CA LYS A 255 25.77 7.37 -41.64
C LYS A 255 27.17 7.49 -41.04
N ILE A 256 27.30 7.77 -39.75
CA ILE A 256 28.60 7.81 -39.06
C ILE A 256 29.31 6.46 -39.14
N GLN A 257 28.59 5.36 -38.91
CA GLN A 257 29.14 4.01 -39.03
C GLN A 257 29.62 3.70 -40.45
N THR A 258 28.88 4.16 -41.47
CA THR A 258 29.25 3.97 -42.88
C THR A 258 30.48 4.80 -43.27
N VAL A 259 30.52 6.07 -42.87
CA VAL A 259 31.69 6.96 -43.09
C VAL A 259 32.92 6.43 -42.37
N GLY A 260 32.79 5.95 -41.12
CA GLY A 260 33.88 5.33 -40.38
C GLY A 260 34.45 4.06 -41.05
N LYS A 261 33.61 3.27 -41.72
CA LYS A 261 34.05 2.11 -42.51
C LYS A 261 34.77 2.50 -43.81
N ILE A 262 34.32 3.56 -44.47
CA ILE A 262 34.88 4.01 -45.77
C ILE A 262 36.17 4.78 -45.58
N ALA A 263 36.25 5.63 -44.55
CA ALA A 263 37.35 6.58 -44.41
C ALA A 263 38.62 5.97 -43.82
N GLY A 264 38.60 4.73 -43.31
CA GLY A 264 39.76 4.15 -42.61
C GLY A 264 40.29 5.05 -41.48
N MET A 265 39.44 5.93 -40.95
CA MET A 265 39.80 6.93 -39.95
C MET A 265 39.68 6.35 -38.56
N HIS A 266 40.55 6.79 -37.66
CA HIS A 266 40.50 6.43 -36.24
C HIS A 266 39.09 6.69 -35.70
N ARG A 267 38.41 5.61 -35.34
CA ARG A 267 37.02 5.56 -34.84
C ARG A 267 36.71 6.60 -33.75
N ASN A 268 37.73 7.04 -33.02
CA ASN A 268 37.60 7.96 -31.89
C ASN A 268 37.29 9.40 -32.32
N GLU A 269 37.88 9.93 -33.40
CA GLU A 269 37.64 11.32 -33.84
C GLU A 269 36.22 11.51 -34.40
N LEU A 270 35.71 10.50 -35.12
CA LEU A 270 34.34 10.55 -35.68
C LEU A 270 33.27 10.39 -34.60
N VAL A 271 33.54 9.62 -33.55
CA VAL A 271 32.64 9.49 -32.40
C VAL A 271 32.59 10.78 -31.60
N GLU A 272 33.73 11.45 -31.38
CA GLU A 272 33.75 12.74 -30.68
C GLU A 272 33.02 13.86 -31.45
N ILE A 273 33.15 13.90 -32.78
CA ILE A 273 32.41 14.86 -33.61
C ILE A 273 30.90 14.56 -33.57
N ALA A 274 30.53 13.29 -33.59
CA ALA A 274 29.13 12.87 -33.48
C ALA A 274 28.54 13.22 -32.11
N ASP A 275 29.24 12.91 -31.02
CA ASP A 275 28.82 13.23 -29.66
C ASP A 275 28.70 14.73 -29.45
N ARG A 276 29.61 15.53 -30.03
CA ARG A 276 29.55 17.01 -29.97
C ARG A 276 28.40 17.59 -30.79
N LEU A 277 28.05 16.99 -31.93
CA LEU A 277 26.88 17.38 -32.73
C LEU A 277 25.57 16.98 -32.05
N VAL A 278 25.52 15.81 -31.42
CA VAL A 278 24.35 15.34 -30.65
C VAL A 278 24.18 16.21 -29.39
N ALA A 279 25.26 16.52 -28.67
CA ALA A 279 25.23 17.41 -27.51
C ALA A 279 24.78 18.82 -27.89
N GLY A 280 25.34 19.41 -28.95
CA GLY A 280 24.90 20.73 -29.43
C GLY A 280 23.45 20.75 -29.93
N PHE A 281 22.98 19.67 -30.55
CA PHE A 281 21.58 19.55 -30.96
C PHE A 281 20.64 19.40 -29.76
N LEU A 282 21.02 18.62 -28.74
CA LEU A 282 20.24 18.46 -27.51
C LEU A 282 20.21 19.75 -26.70
N GLU A 283 21.32 20.48 -26.60
CA GLU A 283 21.41 21.79 -25.95
C GLU A 283 20.49 22.81 -26.65
N MET A 284 20.50 22.86 -27.99
CA MET A 284 19.57 23.69 -28.76
C MET A 284 18.10 23.29 -28.56
N PHE A 285 17.83 21.99 -28.36
CA PHE A 285 16.48 21.47 -28.15
C PHE A 285 15.97 21.75 -26.73
N GLU A 286 16.81 21.54 -25.72
CA GLU A 286 16.53 21.88 -24.32
C GLU A 286 16.35 23.39 -24.16
N GLU A 287 17.19 24.21 -24.80
CA GLU A 287 17.00 25.66 -24.84
C GLU A 287 15.68 26.06 -25.52
N SER A 288 15.29 25.40 -26.61
CA SER A 288 14.04 25.70 -27.31
C SER A 288 12.82 25.27 -26.51
N CYS A 289 12.88 24.12 -25.83
CA CYS A 289 11.87 23.64 -24.92
C CYS A 289 11.77 24.52 -23.66
N HIS A 290 12.90 25.01 -23.13
CA HIS A 290 12.93 25.96 -22.03
C HIS A 290 12.37 27.32 -22.44
N LYS A 291 12.78 27.89 -23.58
CA LYS A 291 12.25 29.15 -24.14
C LYS A 291 10.75 29.07 -24.43
N MET A 292 10.28 27.92 -24.92
CA MET A 292 8.85 27.67 -25.12
C MET A 292 8.11 27.48 -23.79
N GLY A 293 8.73 26.79 -22.83
CA GLY A 293 8.19 26.59 -21.48
C GLY A 293 8.09 27.89 -20.69
N THR A 294 9.08 28.77 -20.76
CA THR A 294 9.04 30.13 -20.18
C THR A 294 8.04 30.99 -20.92
N ALA A 295 8.01 31.02 -22.25
CA ALA A 295 7.01 31.80 -23.00
C ALA A 295 5.57 31.37 -22.71
N ILE A 296 5.31 30.07 -22.48
CA ILE A 296 4.00 29.58 -22.06
C ILE A 296 3.69 30.00 -20.63
N ARG A 297 4.66 29.87 -19.71
CA ARG A 297 4.54 30.28 -18.30
C ARG A 297 4.29 31.78 -18.17
N ASP A 298 5.02 32.59 -18.92
CA ASP A 298 4.91 34.05 -18.96
C ASP A 298 3.55 34.47 -19.54
N ARG A 299 3.07 33.82 -20.61
CA ARG A 299 1.71 34.06 -21.14
C ARG A 299 0.60 33.66 -20.17
N ILE A 300 0.79 32.59 -19.40
CA ILE A 300 -0.16 32.19 -18.35
C ILE A 300 -0.13 33.20 -17.19
N GLN A 301 1.06 33.66 -16.79
CA GLN A 301 1.26 34.63 -15.71
C GLN A 301 0.75 36.03 -16.10
N GLU A 302 0.89 36.45 -17.34
CA GLU A 302 0.28 37.68 -17.90
C GLU A 302 -1.23 37.58 -17.94
N ARG A 303 -1.80 36.42 -18.30
CA ARG A 303 -3.26 36.20 -18.26
C ARG A 303 -3.81 36.20 -16.85
N LEU A 304 -3.12 35.59 -15.89
CA LEU A 304 -3.50 35.59 -14.47
C LEU A 304 -3.43 37.01 -13.88
N LYS A 305 -2.38 37.78 -14.19
CA LYS A 305 -2.29 39.19 -13.82
C LYS A 305 -3.37 40.04 -14.47
N ALA A 306 -3.69 39.81 -15.74
CA ALA A 306 -4.77 40.49 -16.44
C ALA A 306 -6.15 40.12 -15.87
N GLN A 307 -6.36 38.87 -15.42
CA GLN A 307 -7.57 38.44 -14.72
C GLN A 307 -7.68 39.02 -13.31
N GLN A 308 -6.59 39.10 -12.55
CA GLN A 308 -6.55 39.81 -11.25
C GLN A 308 -6.78 41.32 -11.41
N LEU A 309 -6.22 41.95 -12.44
CA LEU A 309 -6.46 43.37 -12.75
C LEU A 309 -7.90 43.60 -13.23
N LYS A 310 -8.50 42.62 -13.91
CA LYS A 310 -9.90 42.65 -14.35
C LYS A 310 -10.87 42.40 -13.19
N SER A 311 -10.52 41.56 -12.22
CA SER A 311 -11.31 41.38 -10.99
C SER A 311 -11.21 42.57 -10.04
N LEU A 312 -10.12 43.35 -10.09
CA LEU A 312 -9.98 44.64 -9.39
C LEU A 312 -10.76 45.79 -10.06
N LEU A 313 -11.22 45.62 -11.31
CA LEU A 313 -11.94 46.65 -12.08
C LEU A 313 -13.42 46.32 -12.34
N TYR A 314 -13.87 45.12 -12.00
CA TYR A 314 -15.26 44.67 -12.15
C TYR A 314 -15.65 43.81 -10.94
N ASP A 315 -15.90 44.47 -9.80
CA ASP A 315 -16.77 43.95 -8.76
C ASP A 315 -18.22 44.28 -9.15
N GLU A 316 -18.83 43.50 -10.05
CA GLU A 316 -20.29 43.32 -10.02
C GLU A 316 -20.76 42.09 -10.87
N TRP A 317 -21.15 41.01 -10.16
CA TRP A 317 -22.15 39.97 -10.45
C TRP A 317 -21.92 39.05 -11.67
N ASP A 318 -21.68 37.76 -11.42
CA ASP A 318 -22.70 36.71 -11.61
C ASP A 318 -22.18 35.34 -11.13
N ASP A 319 -23.06 34.68 -10.38
CA ASP A 319 -23.00 33.32 -9.85
C ASP A 319 -23.26 32.33 -10.99
N ASP A 320 -22.26 31.53 -11.37
CA ASP A 320 -22.47 30.28 -12.09
C ASP A 320 -21.33 29.32 -11.73
N GLY A 321 -21.71 28.27 -10.99
CA GLY A 321 -20.81 27.25 -10.50
C GLY A 321 -20.23 26.39 -11.62
N ASP A 322 -18.92 26.44 -11.78
CA ASP A 322 -18.13 25.36 -12.36
C ASP A 322 -16.90 25.14 -11.48
N CYS A 323 -16.92 24.03 -10.74
CA CYS A 323 -15.84 23.64 -9.84
C CYS A 323 -14.73 22.98 -10.67
N ASP A 324 -13.84 23.80 -11.24
CA ASP A 324 -12.65 23.34 -11.97
C ASP A 324 -11.61 22.76 -10.99
N GLU A 325 -11.60 21.43 -10.84
CA GLU A 325 -10.61 20.73 -10.03
C GLU A 325 -9.30 20.52 -10.83
N PHE A 326 -8.28 21.24 -10.42
CA PHE A 326 -6.93 21.25 -10.99
C PHE A 326 -6.17 19.98 -10.60
N TYR A 327 -6.08 18.99 -11.49
CA TYR A 327 -5.08 17.92 -11.36
C TYR A 327 -3.70 18.46 -11.78
N ASP A 328 -2.92 18.96 -10.80
CA ASP A 328 -1.49 19.24 -10.95
C ASP A 328 -0.71 17.92 -10.98
N ASP A 329 -0.67 17.30 -12.17
CA ASP A 329 0.14 16.11 -12.43
C ASP A 329 1.62 16.51 -12.57
N LYS A 330 2.27 16.74 -11.42
CA LYS A 330 3.73 16.75 -11.29
C LYS A 330 4.25 15.32 -11.25
N SER A 331 4.19 14.61 -12.36
CA SER A 331 4.94 13.36 -12.52
C SER A 331 5.40 13.15 -13.97
N VAL A 332 6.27 14.05 -14.43
CA VAL A 332 7.10 13.79 -15.61
C VAL A 332 8.55 14.02 -15.22
N GLU A 333 9.10 13.10 -14.43
CA GLU A 333 10.55 12.89 -14.36
C GLU A 333 10.85 11.43 -14.71
N TYR A 334 11.47 11.29 -15.89
CA TYR A 334 12.46 10.32 -16.31
C TYR A 334 12.47 8.94 -15.63
N TYR A 335 11.98 7.95 -16.37
CA TYR A 335 12.71 6.69 -16.53
C TYR A 335 13.30 6.66 -17.93
N SER A 336 14.62 6.80 -18.01
CA SER A 336 15.46 6.38 -19.12
C SER A 336 16.50 5.43 -18.51
N ASP A 337 16.72 4.33 -19.21
CA ASP A 337 17.47 3.13 -18.80
C ASP A 337 18.79 3.35 -18.06
#